data_AF-A0A3C1BV09-F1
#
_entry.id   AF-A0A3C1BV09-F1
#
_cell.length_a   1.000
_cell.length_b   1.000
_cell.length_c   1.000
_cell.angle_alpha   90.00
_cell.angle_beta   90.00
_cell.angle_gamma   90.00
#
_symmetry.space_group_name_H-M   'P 1'
#
loop_
_entity.id
_entity.type
_entity.pdbx_description
1 polymer ?
#
loop_
_entity_poly.entity_id
_entity_poly.type
_entity_poly.pdbx_seq_one_letter_code
_entity_poly.pdbx_strand_id
1 'polypeptide(L)'
;PRFAVVVNMNIGIIVFIVLQLAGSKAILLFFDSSENQAFRIAADGLQLFAFVFLVNGLNVLIISYFTALGEAKNSFIIAVLRGLVFLLAGVTILPIFIGINGVWAAIPLAELLALGVALLLLHRTHKKIIWHV
;
A
#
# COMPACT_ATOMS: atom_id res chain seq x y z
N PRO A 1 16.89 -11.11 -5.43
CA PRO A 1 15.43 -10.83 -5.33
C PRO A 1 14.72 -11.48 -4.11
N ARG A 2 14.91 -12.78 -3.82
CA ARG A 2 14.20 -13.48 -2.73
C ARG A 2 14.45 -12.88 -1.33
N PHE A 3 15.69 -12.51 -1.01
CA PHE A 3 16.04 -11.89 0.27
C PHE A 3 15.33 -10.55 0.49
N ALA A 4 15.27 -9.70 -0.54
CA ALA A 4 14.61 -8.39 -0.45
C ALA A 4 13.10 -8.51 -0.18
N VAL A 5 12.44 -9.52 -0.76
CA VAL A 5 11.02 -9.79 -0.52
C VAL A 5 10.79 -10.22 0.93
N VAL A 6 11.59 -11.15 1.44
CA VAL A 6 11.49 -11.63 2.82
C VAL A 6 11.74 -10.49 3.81
N VAL A 7 12.77 -9.69 3.61
CA VAL A 7 13.07 -8.54 4.49
C VAL A 7 11.93 -7.53 4.49
N ASN A 8 11.40 -7.14 3.32
CA ASN A 8 10.28 -6.20 3.25
C ASN A 8 9.02 -6.76 3.91
N MET A 9 8.74 -8.06 3.76
CA MET A 9 7.59 -8.68 4.39
C MET A 9 7.73 -8.71 5.92
N ASN A 10 8.92 -9.00 6.44
CA ASN A 10 9.19 -8.93 7.88
C ASN A 10 9.05 -7.51 8.42
N ILE A 11 9.64 -6.51 7.76
CA ILE A 11 9.51 -5.10 8.14
C ILE A 11 8.04 -4.68 8.12
N GLY A 12 7.31 -5.01 7.05
CA GLY A 12 5.88 -4.71 6.91
C GLY A 12 5.04 -5.33 8.03
N ILE A 13 5.30 -6.58 8.39
CA ILE A 13 4.62 -7.28 9.50
C ILE A 13 4.94 -6.60 10.84
N ILE A 14 6.21 -6.27 11.11
CA ILE A 14 6.60 -5.59 12.35
C ILE A 14 5.90 -4.24 12.45
N VAL A 15 5.95 -3.42 11.40
CA VAL A 15 5.28 -2.11 11.36
C VAL A 15 3.77 -2.27 11.52
N PHE A 16 3.16 -3.24 10.86
CA PHE A 16 1.73 -3.55 11.00
C PHE A 16 1.37 -3.87 12.46
N ILE A 17 2.11 -4.78 13.11
CA ILE A 17 1.85 -5.15 14.51
C ILE A 17 2.02 -3.95 15.44
N VAL A 18 3.07 -3.16 15.25
CA VAL A 18 3.32 -1.95 16.05
C VAL A 18 2.18 -0.96 15.89
N LEU A 19 1.72 -0.69 14.67
CA LEU A 19 0.61 0.22 14.42
C LEU A 19 -0.72 -0.31 14.97
N GLN A 20 -0.98 -1.61 14.91
CA GLN A 20 -2.20 -2.19 15.49
C GLN A 20 -2.23 -2.09 17.02
N LEU A 21 -1.09 -2.33 17.69
CA LEU A 21 -1.05 -2.36 19.16
C LEU A 21 -0.78 -0.98 19.79
N ALA A 22 0.01 -0.13 19.13
CA ALA A 22 0.45 1.16 19.66
C ALA A 22 -0.09 2.36 18.89
N GLY A 23 -0.73 2.18 17.73
CA GLY A 23 -1.19 3.28 16.87
C GLY A 23 -2.17 4.22 17.56
N SER A 24 -3.17 3.69 18.26
CA SER A 24 -4.15 4.52 18.99
C SER A 24 -3.49 5.31 20.13
N LYS A 25 -2.47 4.75 20.78
CA LYS A 25 -1.69 5.45 21.83
C LYS A 25 -0.81 6.56 21.24
N ALA A 26 -0.20 6.31 20.09
CA ALA A 26 0.59 7.30 19.38
C ALA A 26 -0.25 8.50 18.94
N ILE A 27 -1.48 8.25 18.47
CA ILE A 27 -2.41 9.32 18.10
C ILE A 27 -2.84 10.14 19.31
N LEU A 28 -2.99 9.51 20.48
CA LEU A 28 -3.39 10.21 21.70
C LEU A 28 -2.39 11.30 22.12
N LEU A 29 -1.11 11.21 21.72
CA LEU A 29 -0.11 12.26 21.97
C LEU A 29 -0.43 13.58 21.25
N PHE A 30 -1.29 13.55 20.22
CA PHE A 30 -1.66 14.71 19.42
C PHE A 30 -3.07 15.24 19.77
N PHE A 31 -3.77 14.64 20.72
CA PHE A 31 -5.13 15.03 21.10
C PHE A 31 -5.28 15.13 22.62
N ASP A 32 -5.94 16.20 23.08
CA ASP A 32 -6.14 16.46 24.52
C ASP A 32 -7.04 15.42 25.22
N SER A 33 -7.95 14.77 24.49
CA SER A 33 -8.83 13.74 25.04
C SER A 33 -9.19 12.65 24.03
N SER A 34 -9.37 11.43 24.52
CA SER A 34 -9.90 10.28 23.74
C SER A 34 -11.39 10.42 23.41
N GLU A 35 -12.09 11.37 24.05
CA GLU A 35 -13.48 11.69 23.75
C GLU A 35 -13.65 12.53 22.50
N ASN A 36 -12.56 13.11 21.98
CA ASN A 36 -12.58 13.87 20.75
C ASN A 36 -13.01 12.95 19.58
N GLN A 37 -14.03 13.37 18.83
CA GLN A 37 -14.48 12.65 17.65
C GLN A 37 -13.38 12.49 16.60
N ALA A 38 -12.50 13.49 16.47
CA ALA A 38 -11.35 13.43 15.57
C ALA A 38 -10.34 12.36 15.99
N PHE A 39 -10.13 12.16 17.29
CA PHE A 39 -9.27 11.10 17.81
C PHE A 39 -9.78 9.72 17.39
N ARG A 40 -11.08 9.45 17.57
CA ARG A 40 -11.68 8.15 17.18
C ARG A 40 -11.53 7.87 15.69
N ILE A 41 -11.83 8.85 14.85
CA ILE A 41 -11.69 8.71 13.39
C ILE A 41 -10.24 8.43 12.99
N ALA A 42 -9.27 9.13 13.59
CA ALA A 42 -7.86 8.92 13.29
C ALA A 42 -7.37 7.56 13.80
N ALA A 43 -7.78 7.14 15.00
CA ALA A 43 -7.36 5.88 15.60
C ALA A 43 -7.87 4.67 14.81
N ASP A 44 -9.16 4.65 14.49
CA ASP A 44 -9.78 3.57 13.70
C ASP A 44 -9.25 3.58 12.26
N GLY A 45 -9.08 4.79 11.69
CA GLY A 45 -8.51 4.98 10.37
C GLY A 45 -7.07 4.47 10.25
N LEU A 46 -6.24 4.69 11.28
CA LEU A 46 -4.86 4.22 11.30
C LEU A 46 -4.77 2.69 11.36
N GLN A 47 -5.64 2.02 12.11
CA GLN A 47 -5.70 0.56 12.16
C GLN A 47 -6.03 -0.04 10.79
N LEU A 48 -6.93 0.61 10.04
CA LEU A 48 -7.29 0.20 8.68
C LEU A 48 -6.17 0.54 7.68
N PHE A 49 -5.54 1.69 7.84
CA PHE A 49 -4.39 2.11 7.02
C PHE A 49 -3.19 1.19 7.19
N ALA A 50 -2.96 0.64 8.39
CA ALA A 50 -1.80 -0.20 8.69
C ALA A 50 -1.63 -1.38 7.70
N PHE A 51 -2.72 -1.90 7.14
CA PHE A 51 -2.69 -2.96 6.13
C PHE A 51 -1.88 -2.61 4.87
N VAL A 52 -1.76 -1.32 4.55
CA VAL A 52 -0.90 -0.82 3.45
C VAL A 52 0.52 -1.33 3.57
N PHE A 53 1.09 -1.36 4.78
CA PHE A 53 2.50 -1.70 4.99
C PHE A 53 2.84 -3.15 4.65
N LEU A 54 1.85 -4.06 4.65
CA LEU A 54 2.06 -5.45 4.22
C LEU A 54 2.28 -5.56 2.71
N VAL A 55 1.71 -4.63 1.94
CA VAL A 55 1.63 -4.70 0.46
C VAL A 55 2.61 -3.70 -0.19
N ASN A 56 2.74 -2.51 0.39
CA ASN A 56 3.51 -1.40 -0.16
C ASN A 56 4.97 -1.77 -0.47
N GLY A 57 5.61 -2.53 0.43
CA GLY A 57 7.00 -2.98 0.23
C GLY A 57 7.18 -3.82 -1.04
N LEU A 58 6.20 -4.65 -1.38
CA LEU A 58 6.24 -5.46 -2.61
C LEU A 58 6.08 -4.58 -3.87
N ASN A 59 5.18 -3.60 -3.83
CA ASN A 59 5.01 -2.65 -4.93
C ASN A 59 6.30 -1.86 -5.19
N VAL A 60 6.93 -1.33 -4.14
CA VAL A 60 8.19 -0.59 -4.25
C VAL A 60 9.29 -1.47 -4.81
N LEU A 61 9.40 -2.73 -4.38
CA LEU A 61 10.38 -3.67 -4.91
C LEU A 61 10.21 -3.92 -6.42
N ILE A 62 8.98 -4.14 -6.89
CA ILE A 62 8.71 -4.42 -8.31
C ILE A 62 8.96 -3.17 -9.16
N ILE A 63 8.56 -1.99 -8.69
CA ILE A 63 8.84 -0.72 -9.37
C ILE A 63 10.35 -0.49 -9.49
N SER A 64 11.10 -0.65 -8.39
CA SER A 64 12.55 -0.52 -8.39
C SER A 64 13.24 -1.55 -9.28
N TYR A 65 12.71 -2.78 -9.36
CA TYR A 65 13.19 -3.81 -10.27
C TYR A 65 13.01 -3.40 -11.74
N PHE A 66 11.85 -2.88 -12.14
CA PHE A 66 11.65 -2.38 -13.50
C PHE A 66 12.53 -1.17 -13.82
N THR A 67 12.72 -0.27 -12.87
CA THR A 67 13.63 0.87 -13.02
C THR A 67 15.08 0.40 -13.22
N ALA A 68 15.54 -0.61 -12.48
CA ALA A 68 16.88 -1.16 -12.63
C ALA A 68 17.11 -1.89 -13.97
N LEU A 69 16.05 -2.46 -14.55
CA LEU A 69 16.09 -3.10 -15.88
C LEU A 69 15.97 -2.10 -17.05
N GLY A 70 15.81 -0.80 -16.79
CA GLY A 70 15.55 0.20 -17.84
C GLY A 70 14.12 0.18 -18.40
N GLU A 71 13.22 -0.61 -17.82
CA GLU A 71 11.80 -0.72 -18.18
C GLU A 71 10.97 0.40 -17.52
N ALA A 72 11.40 1.65 -17.71
CA ALA A 72 10.83 2.84 -17.07
C ALA A 72 9.32 3.02 -17.34
N LYS A 73 8.83 2.52 -18.48
CA LYS A 73 7.40 2.52 -18.81
C LYS A 73 6.58 1.69 -17.82
N ASN A 74 7.05 0.50 -17.46
CA ASN A 74 6.30 -0.40 -16.57
C ASN A 74 6.31 0.11 -15.13
N SER A 75 7.45 0.64 -14.65
CA SER A 75 7.52 1.27 -13.33
C SER A 75 6.63 2.50 -13.23
N PHE A 76 6.58 3.33 -14.28
CA PHE A 76 5.69 4.49 -14.35
C PHE A 76 4.21 4.10 -14.32
N ILE A 77 3.80 3.10 -15.12
CA ILE A 77 2.40 2.62 -15.15
C ILE A 77 1.96 2.17 -13.75
N ILE A 78 2.77 1.37 -13.06
CA ILE A 78 2.43 0.90 -11.70
C ILE A 78 2.33 2.08 -10.73
N ALA A 79 3.25 3.03 -10.79
CA ALA A 79 3.24 4.21 -9.93
C ALA A 79 1.99 5.07 -10.12
N VAL A 80 1.60 5.33 -11.38
CA VAL A 80 0.40 6.12 -11.72
C VAL A 80 -0.88 5.39 -11.34
N LEU A 81 -0.98 4.10 -11.62
CA LEU A 81 -2.17 3.33 -11.23
C LEU A 81 -2.35 3.32 -9.72
N ARG A 82 -1.27 3.10 -8.97
CA ARG A 82 -1.27 3.08 -7.50
C ARG A 82 -1.65 4.43 -6.89
N GLY A 83 -0.94 5.49 -7.29
CA GLY A 83 -1.02 6.79 -6.62
C GLY A 83 -2.11 7.72 -7.15
N LEU A 84 -2.55 7.55 -8.40
CA LEU A 84 -3.59 8.38 -9.01
C LEU A 84 -4.85 7.57 -9.28
N VAL A 85 -4.81 6.57 -10.16
CA VAL A 85 -6.03 5.97 -10.69
C VAL A 85 -6.81 5.21 -9.61
N PHE A 86 -6.18 4.23 -8.96
CA PHE A 86 -6.84 3.42 -7.95
C PHE A 86 -7.09 4.18 -6.67
N LEU A 87 -6.19 5.10 -6.28
CA LEU A 87 -6.40 5.92 -5.10
C LEU A 87 -7.58 6.88 -5.28
N LEU A 88 -7.65 7.62 -6.39
CA LEU A 88 -8.76 8.54 -6.65
C LEU A 88 -10.08 7.78 -6.81
N ALA A 89 -10.08 6.66 -7.51
CA ALA A 89 -11.27 5.80 -7.60
C ALA A 89 -11.68 5.27 -6.22
N GLY A 90 -10.74 4.80 -5.41
CA GLY A 90 -10.99 4.31 -4.05
C GLY A 90 -11.58 5.39 -3.14
N VAL A 91 -10.97 6.58 -3.09
CA VAL A 91 -11.42 7.68 -2.23
C VAL A 91 -12.77 8.25 -2.67
N THR A 92 -13.12 8.16 -3.95
CA THR A 92 -14.43 8.65 -4.44
C THR A 92 -15.54 7.62 -4.28
N ILE A 93 -15.25 6.34 -4.53
CA ILE A 93 -16.26 5.28 -4.59
C ILE A 93 -16.47 4.63 -3.22
N LEU A 94 -15.40 4.31 -2.50
CA LEU A 94 -15.47 3.48 -1.30
C LEU A 94 -16.21 4.14 -0.13
N PRO A 95 -16.11 5.47 0.09
CA PRO A 95 -16.88 6.14 1.14
C PRO A 95 -18.40 6.10 0.92
N ILE A 96 -18.86 5.93 -0.31
CA ILE A 96 -20.29 5.81 -0.62
C ILE A 96 -20.89 4.55 0.03
N PHE A 97 -20.07 3.49 0.18
CA PHE A 97 -20.52 2.20 0.73
C PHE A 97 -20.27 2.05 2.22
N ILE A 98 -19.12 2.55 2.72
CA ILE A 98 -18.67 2.30 4.11
C ILE A 98 -18.29 3.59 4.86
N GLY A 99 -18.70 4.76 4.36
CA GLY A 99 -18.52 6.04 5.03
C GLY A 99 -17.05 6.44 5.19
N ILE A 100 -16.71 7.03 6.34
CA ILE A 100 -15.33 7.51 6.62
C ILE A 100 -14.29 6.40 6.56
N ASN A 101 -14.66 5.16 6.92
CA ASN A 101 -13.77 4.01 6.82
C ASN A 101 -13.39 3.71 5.37
N GLY A 102 -14.23 4.08 4.40
CA GLY A 102 -13.93 3.97 2.97
C GLY A 102 -12.80 4.89 2.54
N VAL A 103 -12.65 6.06 3.15
CA VAL A 103 -11.53 6.97 2.84
C VAL A 103 -10.22 6.34 3.28
N TRP A 104 -10.19 5.75 4.48
CA TRP A 104 -9.01 5.08 5.02
C TRP A 104 -8.69 3.77 4.29
N ALA A 105 -9.70 2.99 3.88
CA ALA A 105 -9.54 1.75 3.14
C ALA A 105 -9.16 1.95 1.67
N ALA A 106 -9.35 3.15 1.11
CA ALA A 106 -9.01 3.43 -0.28
C ALA A 106 -7.52 3.21 -0.57
N ILE A 107 -6.64 3.56 0.38
CA ILE A 107 -5.19 3.42 0.24
C ILE A 107 -4.74 1.94 0.22
N PRO A 108 -5.09 1.09 1.21
CA PRO A 108 -4.74 -0.33 1.16
C PRO A 108 -5.35 -1.04 -0.05
N LEU A 109 -6.58 -0.66 -0.45
CA LEU A 109 -7.19 -1.20 -1.66
C LEU A 109 -6.41 -0.81 -2.93
N ALA A 110 -6.02 0.46 -3.05
CA ALA A 110 -5.23 0.94 -4.19
C ALA A 110 -3.87 0.24 -4.28
N GLU A 111 -3.22 0.00 -3.13
CA GLU A 111 -1.98 -0.77 -3.03
C GLU A 111 -2.15 -2.23 -3.47
N LEU A 112 -3.23 -2.89 -3.03
CA LEU A 112 -3.55 -4.27 -3.42
C LEU A 112 -3.80 -4.40 -4.92
N LEU A 113 -4.60 -3.49 -5.50
CA LEU A 113 -4.88 -3.48 -6.94
C LEU A 113 -3.60 -3.19 -7.74
N ALA A 114 -2.79 -2.24 -7.30
CA ALA A 114 -1.50 -1.94 -7.90
C ALA A 114 -0.55 -3.14 -7.84
N LEU A 115 -0.53 -3.89 -6.74
CA LEU A 115 0.27 -5.11 -6.61
C LEU A 115 -0.18 -6.17 -7.60
N GLY A 116 -1.49 -6.36 -7.78
CA GLY A 116 -2.03 -7.24 -8.82
C GLY A 116 -1.48 -6.89 -10.21
N VAL A 117 -1.53 -5.61 -10.58
CA VAL A 117 -0.98 -5.13 -11.87
C VAL A 117 0.53 -5.32 -11.94
N ALA A 118 1.25 -5.00 -10.86
CA ALA A 118 2.70 -5.13 -10.78
C ALA A 118 3.15 -6.58 -10.99
N LEU A 119 2.47 -7.55 -10.36
CA LEU A 119 2.74 -8.98 -10.52
C LEU A 119 2.43 -9.48 -11.94
N LEU A 120 1.33 -9.01 -12.55
CA LEU A 120 0.98 -9.35 -13.93
C LEU A 120 2.04 -8.85 -14.92
N LEU A 121 2.52 -7.60 -14.74
CA LEU A 121 3.59 -7.04 -15.56
C LEU A 121 4.91 -7.78 -15.32
N LEU A 122 5.23 -8.10 -14.07
CA LEU A 122 6.45 -8.83 -13.73
C LEU A 122 6.48 -10.20 -14.43
N HIS A 123 5.38 -10.95 -14.39
CA HIS A 123 5.28 -12.25 -15.06
C HIS A 123 5.42 -12.15 -16.58
N ARG A 124 4.87 -11.10 -17.20
CA ARG A 124 5.00 -10.85 -18.64
C ARG A 124 6.44 -10.50 -19.03
N THR A 125 7.10 -9.63 -18.28
CA THR A 125 8.48 -9.22 -18.56
C THR A 125 9.47 -10.36 -18.33
N HIS A 126 9.27 -11.18 -17.29
CA HIS A 126 10.14 -12.32 -17.03
C HIS A 126 10.09 -13.36 -18.17
N LYS A 127 8.92 -13.57 -18.79
CA LYS A 127 8.80 -14.41 -19.99
C LYS A 127 9.54 -13.81 -21.18
N LYS A 128 9.44 -12.49 -21.38
CA LYS A 128 10.07 -11.80 -22.52
C LYS A 128 11.61 -11.90 -22.49
N ILE A 129 12.21 -11.83 -21.29
CA ILE A 129 13.67 -11.95 -21.13
C ILE A 129 14.16 -13.37 -21.46
N ILE A 130 13.44 -14.41 -21.03
CA ILE A 130 13.83 -15.81 -21.27
C ILE A 130 13.74 -16.18 -22.76
N TRP A 131 12.87 -15.54 -23.54
CA TRP A 131 12.72 -15.80 -24.98
C TRP A 131 13.74 -15.10 -25.88
N HIS A 132 14.51 -14.15 -25.34
CA HIS A 132 15.54 -13.41 -26.08
C HIS A 132 16.98 -13.79 -25.70
N VAL A 133 17.15 -14.83 -24.88
CA VAL A 133 18.44 -15.47 -24.55
C VAL A 133 18.44 -16.86 -25.18
#